data_AF-A0AAD5SAN1-F1
#
_entry.id   AF-A0AAD5SAN1-F1
#
_cell.length_a   1.000
_cell.length_b   1.000
_cell.length_c   1.000
_cell.angle_alpha   90.00
_cell.angle_beta   90.00
_cell.angle_gamma   90.00
#
_symmetry.space_group_name_H-M   'P 1'
#
loop_
_entity.id
_entity.type
_entity.pdbx_description
1 polymer ?
#
loop_
_entity_poly.entity_id
_entity_poly.type
_entity_poly.pdbx_seq_one_letter_code
_entity_poly.pdbx_strand_id
1 'polypeptide(L)'
;MGGKLEIHIKLRTPLLRKDITKKQEKWVVLDLAGGGGDSSAAAAAAAAPAASTAPVRPSAAPQAAAPKVATGGKPASATSSSPVTPSPQGKQPSPQAAKPAPVKAAAPAAPQAKATSPAGASAGGGSEVDELEMRFLSPDYIISNQVLEHEHNQLTQQIAAAQAARKPVDDLMDRKTSYEIRMNLLVTLVQAGSLSMSDYVKKCKEAIASTKTAALTFKKAGKLELAKQAMTRIKLMTDEVEEVEREMGDEL
;
A
#
# COMPACT_ATOMS: atom_id res chain seq x y z
N MET A 1 -28.75 8.19 -16.52
CA MET A 1 -28.11 8.81 -17.69
C MET A 1 -26.63 8.43 -17.65
N GLY A 2 -26.08 7.79 -18.69
CA GLY A 2 -24.67 7.38 -18.71
C GLY A 2 -23.82 8.44 -19.40
N GLY A 3 -22.86 9.03 -18.70
CA GLY A 3 -21.88 9.95 -19.27
C GLY A 3 -20.78 9.21 -20.04
N LYS A 4 -20.32 9.76 -21.16
CA LYS A 4 -19.18 9.25 -21.94
C LYS A 4 -17.96 10.13 -21.65
N LEU A 5 -16.87 9.52 -21.20
CA LEU A 5 -15.57 10.19 -21.01
C LEU A 5 -14.63 9.78 -22.15
N GLU A 6 -14.03 10.75 -22.83
CA GLU A 6 -13.01 10.53 -23.86
C GLU A 6 -11.66 11.05 -23.36
N ILE A 7 -10.64 10.18 -23.33
CA ILE A 7 -9.29 10.51 -22.87
C ILE A 7 -8.34 10.44 -24.06
N HIS A 8 -7.65 11.54 -24.35
CA HIS A 8 -6.62 11.61 -25.38
C HIS A 8 -5.23 11.62 -24.73
N ILE A 9 -4.45 10.56 -24.91
CA ILE A 9 -3.09 10.45 -24.37
C ILE A 9 -2.08 10.71 -25.50
N LYS A 10 -1.23 11.72 -25.35
CA LYS A 10 -0.09 11.96 -26.24
C LYS A 10 1.11 11.15 -25.77
N LEU A 11 1.42 10.07 -26.49
CA LEU A 11 2.59 9.25 -26.24
C LEU A 11 3.83 9.85 -26.91
N ARG A 12 4.96 9.93 -26.20
CA ARG A 12 6.25 10.35 -26.78
C ARG A 12 6.93 9.24 -27.60
N THR A 13 6.57 7.98 -27.36
CA THR A 13 7.13 6.82 -28.05
C THR A 13 6.02 6.13 -28.85
N PRO A 14 6.18 5.90 -30.16
CA PRO A 14 5.17 5.23 -30.96
C PRO A 14 5.01 3.78 -30.52
N LEU A 15 3.77 3.33 -30.34
CA LEU A 15 3.48 1.92 -30.04
C LEU A 15 3.82 1.08 -31.28
N LEU A 16 4.68 0.07 -31.13
CA LEU A 16 5.10 -0.79 -32.24
C LEU A 16 3.96 -1.71 -32.74
N ARG A 17 2.81 -1.77 -32.04
CA ARG A 17 1.62 -2.54 -32.43
C ARG A 17 0.33 -1.80 -32.05
N LYS A 18 -0.78 -2.09 -32.74
CA LYS A 18 -2.13 -1.61 -32.40
C LYS A 18 -2.67 -2.33 -31.15
N ASP A 19 -2.21 -1.94 -29.96
CA ASP A 19 -2.83 -2.38 -28.71
C ASP A 19 -4.03 -1.49 -28.40
N ILE A 20 -5.19 -1.85 -28.94
CA ILE A 20 -6.48 -1.29 -28.50
C ILE A 20 -7.01 -2.21 -27.41
N THR A 21 -6.66 -1.93 -26.16
CA THR A 21 -7.24 -2.62 -25.01
C THR A 21 -8.47 -1.84 -24.53
N LYS A 22 -9.66 -2.38 -24.76
CA LYS A 22 -10.90 -1.83 -24.18
C LYS A 22 -11.04 -2.33 -22.75
N LYS A 23 -10.82 -1.45 -21.77
CA LYS A 23 -11.08 -1.72 -20.35
C LYS A 23 -12.34 -0.96 -19.95
N GLN A 24 -13.38 -1.68 -19.52
CA GLN A 24 -14.55 -1.09 -18.91
C GLN A 24 -14.50 -1.36 -17.42
N GLU A 25 -14.45 -0.29 -16.63
CA GLU A 25 -14.49 -0.37 -15.17
C GLU A 25 -15.81 0.23 -14.68
N LYS A 26 -16.51 -0.52 -13.84
CA LYS A 26 -17.77 -0.10 -13.23
C LYS A 26 -17.46 0.51 -11.87
N TRP A 27 -17.40 1.83 -11.85
CA TRP A 27 -17.23 2.58 -10.61
C TRP A 27 -18.56 2.66 -9.88
N VAL A 28 -18.58 2.23 -8.61
CA VAL A 28 -19.69 2.46 -7.69
C VAL A 28 -19.35 3.70 -6.89
N VAL A 29 -20.09 4.78 -7.13
CA VAL A 29 -20.02 5.98 -6.31
C VAL A 29 -20.95 5.74 -5.12
N LEU A 30 -20.36 5.56 -3.94
CA LEU A 30 -21.10 5.55 -2.68
C LEU A 30 -21.29 7.00 -2.25
N ASP A 31 -22.46 7.57 -2.55
CA ASP A 31 -22.87 8.84 -1.97
C ASP A 31 -23.11 8.62 -0.47
N LEU A 32 -22.14 9.02 0.34
CA LEU A 32 -22.23 9.00 1.81
C LEU A 32 -22.99 10.22 2.34
N ALA A 33 -24.06 10.63 1.66
CA ALA A 33 -24.96 11.69 2.09
C ALA A 33 -26.28 11.07 2.54
N GLY A 34 -26.30 10.55 3.76
CA GLY A 34 -27.46 9.90 4.35
C GLY A 34 -27.39 9.91 5.88
N GLY A 35 -27.31 11.11 6.47
CA GLY A 35 -27.15 11.31 7.91
C GLY A 35 -27.78 12.59 8.43
N GLY A 36 -29.07 12.80 8.11
CA GLY A 36 -30.04 13.45 9.00
C GLY A 36 -30.11 14.98 9.04
N GLY A 37 -31.31 15.50 8.77
CA GLY A 37 -31.88 16.59 9.57
C GLY A 37 -32.28 17.85 8.81
N ASP A 38 -33.53 17.87 8.35
CA ASP A 38 -34.26 19.07 7.92
C ASP A 38 -34.26 20.20 8.96
N SER A 39 -34.05 21.43 8.48
CA SER A 39 -34.93 22.62 8.67
C SER A 39 -34.12 23.90 8.85
N SER A 40 -34.17 24.79 7.85
CA SER A 40 -34.85 26.08 7.96
C SER A 40 -34.35 27.05 6.89
N ALA A 41 -35.31 27.75 6.31
CA ALA A 41 -35.22 28.57 5.11
C ALA A 41 -34.67 30.00 5.34
N ALA A 42 -34.53 30.70 4.21
CA ALA A 42 -34.38 32.15 4.02
C ALA A 42 -32.93 32.69 4.13
N ALA A 43 -32.42 33.57 3.26
CA ALA A 43 -32.95 34.24 2.08
C ALA A 43 -31.80 34.77 1.19
N ALA A 44 -32.02 34.73 -0.11
CA ALA A 44 -31.83 35.78 -1.13
C ALA A 44 -30.71 36.84 -0.99
N ALA A 45 -29.84 36.90 -2.02
CA ALA A 45 -29.43 38.08 -2.81
C ALA A 45 -28.13 37.73 -3.56
N ALA A 46 -28.18 37.46 -4.87
CA ALA A 46 -28.01 38.43 -5.95
C ALA A 46 -26.57 38.95 -6.12
N ALA A 47 -25.88 38.50 -7.19
CA ALA A 47 -25.32 39.35 -8.25
C ALA A 47 -24.16 38.67 -9.00
N ALA A 48 -24.49 38.20 -10.21
CA ALA A 48 -23.83 38.46 -11.50
C ALA A 48 -22.37 38.03 -11.82
N PRO A 49 -22.06 37.83 -13.13
CA PRO A 49 -20.91 37.06 -13.63
C PRO A 49 -19.88 37.91 -14.39
N ALA A 50 -18.64 37.43 -14.48
CA ALA A 50 -17.64 37.80 -15.50
C ALA A 50 -16.41 36.89 -15.31
N ALA A 51 -15.58 36.52 -16.28
CA ALA A 51 -15.61 36.45 -17.72
C ALA A 51 -14.32 35.68 -18.11
N SER A 52 -14.35 34.99 -19.24
CA SER A 52 -13.19 34.37 -19.90
C SER A 52 -11.93 35.24 -19.93
N THR A 53 -10.76 34.64 -19.71
CA THR A 53 -9.58 34.84 -20.57
C THR A 53 -8.62 33.65 -20.44
N ALA A 54 -8.43 32.94 -21.55
CA ALA A 54 -7.18 32.24 -21.86
C ALA A 54 -6.31 33.18 -22.73
N PRO A 55 -5.21 32.73 -23.35
CA PRO A 55 -3.98 32.15 -22.82
C PRO A 55 -2.77 33.07 -23.17
N VAL A 56 -1.63 32.94 -22.47
CA VAL A 56 -0.38 33.57 -22.95
C VAL A 56 0.81 32.63 -22.77
N ARG A 57 1.50 32.38 -23.88
CA ARG A 57 2.78 31.68 -24.01
C ARG A 57 3.69 32.61 -24.81
N PRO A 58 4.89 32.94 -24.33
CA PRO A 58 6.09 32.79 -25.17
C PRO A 58 7.26 32.21 -24.35
N SER A 59 8.02 31.24 -24.87
CA SER A 59 9.19 31.41 -25.75
C SER A 59 10.50 31.57 -24.97
N ALA A 60 11.37 30.56 -25.04
CA ALA A 60 12.82 30.64 -25.29
C ALA A 60 13.58 29.46 -24.63
N ALA A 61 14.21 28.64 -25.48
CA ALA A 61 15.43 27.89 -25.16
C ALA A 61 16.64 28.84 -25.36
N PRO A 62 17.85 28.61 -24.80
CA PRO A 62 18.74 27.54 -25.30
C PRO A 62 19.73 26.94 -24.27
N GLN A 63 20.16 25.69 -24.48
CA GLN A 63 21.57 25.27 -24.57
C GLN A 63 21.69 23.76 -24.37
N ALA A 64 22.06 23.08 -25.45
CA ALA A 64 22.63 21.76 -25.41
C ALA A 64 24.15 21.90 -25.52
N ALA A 65 24.86 21.21 -24.64
CA ALA A 65 26.29 20.96 -24.76
C ALA A 65 26.54 19.45 -24.75
N ALA A 66 27.49 19.08 -25.61
CA ALA A 66 28.40 17.94 -25.53
C ALA A 66 28.14 16.69 -26.41
N PRO A 67 29.24 16.02 -26.85
CA PRO A 67 29.31 15.23 -28.07
C PRO A 67 29.51 13.72 -27.81
N LYS A 68 29.35 12.87 -28.85
CA LYS A 68 30.39 11.93 -29.34
C LYS A 68 29.81 10.73 -30.12
N VAL A 69 30.40 10.58 -31.30
CA VAL A 69 30.98 9.36 -31.91
C VAL A 69 30.05 8.29 -32.48
N ALA A 70 30.45 7.91 -33.69
CA ALA A 70 29.83 7.04 -34.68
C ALA A 70 30.10 5.55 -34.44
N THR A 71 29.20 4.73 -34.98
CA THR A 71 29.41 3.46 -35.71
C THR A 71 28.03 3.05 -36.22
N GLY A 72 27.72 2.90 -37.51
CA GLY A 72 28.48 2.23 -38.55
C GLY A 72 28.03 0.77 -38.64
N GLY A 73 26.90 0.48 -39.30
CA GLY A 73 26.39 -0.87 -39.49
C GLY A 73 25.22 -0.93 -40.49
N LYS A 74 25.43 -1.62 -41.60
CA LYS A 74 24.71 -1.63 -42.89
C LYS A 74 23.45 -2.53 -42.87
N PRO A 75 22.44 -2.30 -43.76
CA PRO A 75 21.18 -3.04 -43.78
C PRO A 75 21.25 -4.32 -44.63
N ALA A 76 20.42 -5.31 -44.29
CA ALA A 76 20.15 -6.48 -45.13
C ALA A 76 18.65 -6.85 -45.13
N SER A 77 18.24 -7.31 -46.30
CA SER A 77 16.90 -7.38 -46.89
C SER A 77 15.84 -8.27 -46.24
N ALA A 78 14.60 -7.80 -46.41
CA ALA A 78 13.38 -8.49 -46.84
C ALA A 78 13.30 -10.03 -46.79
N THR A 79 12.19 -10.54 -46.24
CA THR A 79 11.39 -11.55 -46.94
C THR A 79 9.94 -11.56 -46.47
N SER A 80 9.07 -11.66 -47.46
CA SER A 80 7.63 -11.79 -47.51
C SER A 80 7.10 -13.12 -46.97
N SER A 81 5.97 -13.10 -46.26
CA SER A 81 4.99 -14.19 -46.31
C SER A 81 3.59 -13.74 -45.84
N SER A 82 2.71 -13.65 -46.84
CA SER A 82 1.26 -13.88 -46.96
C SER A 82 0.30 -13.89 -45.75
N PRO A 83 -0.95 -13.42 -45.96
CA PRO A 83 -2.03 -13.44 -44.98
C PRO A 83 -2.81 -14.77 -44.99
N VAL A 84 -3.17 -15.26 -43.80
CA VAL A 84 -4.14 -16.34 -43.62
C VAL A 84 -5.31 -15.87 -42.76
N THR A 85 -6.48 -15.85 -43.38
CA THR A 85 -7.85 -15.92 -42.80
C THR A 85 -8.47 -17.15 -43.50
N PRO A 86 -9.46 -17.90 -42.97
CA PRO A 86 -10.40 -17.65 -41.88
C PRO A 86 -10.47 -18.84 -40.87
N SER A 87 -11.25 -18.81 -39.78
CA SER A 87 -12.61 -19.39 -39.74
C SER A 87 -13.24 -19.28 -38.32
N PRO A 88 -14.57 -19.39 -38.19
CA PRO A 88 -15.34 -19.08 -36.99
C PRO A 88 -15.73 -20.33 -36.19
N GLN A 89 -15.85 -20.23 -34.85
CA GLN A 89 -16.85 -20.92 -34.00
C GLN A 89 -16.50 -20.76 -32.52
N GLY A 90 -17.50 -20.45 -31.70
CA GLY A 90 -17.37 -20.49 -30.25
C GLY A 90 -18.59 -19.88 -29.56
N LYS A 91 -19.63 -20.70 -29.40
CA LYS A 91 -20.88 -20.37 -28.72
C LYS A 91 -20.61 -19.87 -27.30
N GLN A 92 -21.22 -18.74 -26.97
CA GLN A 92 -21.28 -18.14 -25.64
C GLN A 92 -22.31 -18.88 -24.77
N PRO A 93 -21.94 -19.54 -23.65
CA PRO A 93 -22.91 -19.96 -22.65
C PRO A 93 -23.32 -18.78 -21.77
N SER A 94 -24.62 -18.56 -21.70
CA SER A 94 -25.29 -17.59 -20.83
C SER A 94 -25.15 -17.97 -19.35
N PRO A 95 -24.74 -17.07 -18.44
CA PRO A 95 -24.88 -17.30 -17.01
C PRO A 95 -26.35 -17.12 -16.59
N GLN A 96 -26.97 -18.22 -16.20
CA GLN A 96 -28.31 -18.29 -15.64
C GLN A 96 -28.29 -17.66 -14.24
N ALA A 97 -29.06 -16.59 -14.05
CA ALA A 97 -29.23 -15.92 -12.77
C ALA A 97 -29.93 -16.84 -11.77
N ALA A 98 -29.22 -17.26 -10.72
CA ALA A 98 -29.80 -17.95 -9.58
C ALA A 98 -30.53 -16.94 -8.69
N LYS A 99 -31.84 -17.19 -8.47
CA LYS A 99 -32.66 -16.50 -7.47
C LYS A 99 -32.14 -16.83 -6.06
N PRO A 100 -31.88 -15.84 -5.18
CA PRO A 100 -31.72 -16.11 -3.77
C PRO A 100 -33.08 -16.41 -3.12
N ALA A 101 -33.14 -17.56 -2.44
CA ALA A 101 -34.27 -17.94 -1.60
C ALA A 101 -34.26 -17.14 -0.28
N PRO A 102 -35.43 -16.79 0.28
CA PRO A 102 -35.51 -16.05 1.54
C PRO A 102 -35.18 -16.95 2.73
N VAL A 103 -34.11 -16.61 3.45
CA VAL A 103 -33.79 -17.20 4.75
C VAL A 103 -34.76 -16.68 5.81
N LYS A 104 -35.39 -17.63 6.48
CA LYS A 104 -36.40 -17.49 7.53
C LYS A 104 -35.77 -16.87 8.78
N ALA A 105 -36.29 -15.72 9.21
CA ALA A 105 -35.92 -15.07 10.46
C ALA A 105 -36.24 -15.99 11.65
N ALA A 106 -35.22 -16.37 12.41
CA ALA A 106 -35.38 -17.01 13.71
C ALA A 106 -35.47 -15.93 14.79
N ALA A 107 -36.44 -16.10 15.68
CA ALA A 107 -36.80 -15.19 16.76
C ALA A 107 -35.69 -15.05 17.83
N PRO A 108 -35.62 -13.91 18.53
CA PRO A 108 -34.70 -13.70 19.64
C PRO A 108 -35.18 -14.43 20.90
N ALA A 109 -34.37 -15.36 21.40
CA ALA A 109 -34.53 -15.94 22.73
C ALA A 109 -33.89 -15.04 23.79
N ALA A 110 -34.55 -15.01 24.95
CA ALA A 110 -34.38 -14.12 26.08
C ALA A 110 -33.02 -14.27 26.82
N PRO A 111 -32.69 -13.36 27.77
CA PRO A 111 -31.35 -13.18 28.32
C PRO A 111 -31.03 -14.23 29.39
N GLN A 112 -29.96 -15.01 29.17
CA GLN A 112 -29.42 -15.90 30.19
C GLN A 112 -28.45 -15.16 31.13
N ALA A 113 -28.55 -15.60 32.37
CA ALA A 113 -28.10 -14.96 33.59
C ALA A 113 -26.59 -14.92 33.78
N LYS A 114 -26.18 -13.97 34.62
CA LYS A 114 -24.86 -13.81 35.24
C LYS A 114 -24.30 -15.15 35.74
N ALA A 115 -23.27 -15.65 35.05
CA ALA A 115 -22.34 -16.60 35.62
C ALA A 115 -21.22 -15.82 36.32
N THR A 116 -21.26 -15.81 37.64
CA THR A 116 -20.13 -15.49 38.52
C THR A 116 -18.99 -16.45 38.23
N SER A 117 -17.91 -15.95 37.62
CA SER A 117 -16.65 -16.69 37.54
C SER A 117 -15.83 -16.50 38.82
N PRO A 118 -15.20 -17.58 39.32
CA PRO A 118 -14.45 -17.58 40.56
C PRO A 118 -13.11 -16.84 40.40
N ALA A 119 -12.72 -16.13 41.46
CA ALA A 119 -11.38 -15.61 41.63
C ALA A 119 -10.37 -16.78 41.65
N GLY A 120 -9.66 -16.97 40.54
CA GLY A 120 -8.54 -17.89 40.40
C GLY A 120 -7.28 -17.10 40.05
N ALA A 121 -6.31 -17.13 40.96
CA ALA A 121 -5.02 -16.47 40.81
C ALA A 121 -4.15 -17.13 39.71
N SER A 122 -3.50 -16.26 38.92
CA SER A 122 -2.16 -16.42 38.34
C SER A 122 -1.89 -17.60 37.39
N ALA A 123 -2.29 -17.45 36.12
CA ALA A 123 -1.66 -18.13 34.96
C ALA A 123 -1.80 -17.34 33.64
N GLY A 124 -1.98 -16.01 33.70
CA GLY A 124 -2.29 -15.17 32.52
C GLY A 124 -1.11 -14.61 31.73
N GLY A 125 0.13 -14.86 32.15
CA GLY A 125 1.31 -14.24 31.55
C GLY A 125 1.72 -14.79 30.18
N GLY A 126 1.31 -16.02 29.83
CA GLY A 126 1.64 -16.63 28.53
C GLY A 126 0.91 -15.96 27.36
N SER A 127 -0.40 -15.73 27.51
CA SER A 127 -1.24 -15.15 26.45
C SER A 127 -0.75 -13.76 26.04
N GLU A 128 -0.43 -12.90 27.01
CA GLU A 128 0.00 -11.53 26.74
C GLU A 128 1.35 -11.47 26.01
N VAL A 129 2.30 -12.33 26.39
CA VAL A 129 3.63 -12.38 25.77
C VAL A 129 3.55 -12.96 24.36
N ASP A 130 2.69 -13.94 24.12
CA ASP A 130 2.52 -14.56 22.80
C ASP A 130 1.77 -13.63 21.84
N GLU A 131 0.74 -12.91 22.31
CA GLU A 131 0.09 -11.84 21.55
C GLU A 131 1.07 -10.71 21.20
N LEU A 132 1.89 -10.31 22.16
CA LEU A 132 2.93 -9.32 21.95
C LEU A 132 3.98 -9.78 20.93
N GLU A 133 4.35 -11.06 20.96
CA GLU A 133 5.26 -11.65 19.96
C GLU A 133 4.65 -11.64 18.56
N MET A 134 3.40 -12.08 18.40
CA MET A 134 2.71 -12.04 17.11
C MET A 134 2.64 -10.61 16.56
N ARG A 135 2.30 -9.65 17.42
CA ARG A 135 2.25 -8.22 17.05
C ARG A 135 3.63 -7.67 16.70
N PHE A 136 4.66 -8.04 17.47
CA PHE A 136 6.03 -7.59 17.25
C PHE A 136 6.60 -8.15 15.94
N LEU A 137 6.30 -9.39 15.60
CA LEU A 137 6.79 -10.03 14.38
C LEU A 137 6.00 -9.63 13.12
N SER A 138 4.83 -9.00 13.26
CA SER A 138 4.03 -8.54 12.14
C SER A 138 4.60 -7.24 11.53
N PRO A 139 4.75 -7.18 10.20
CA PRO A 139 5.27 -6.01 9.49
C PRO A 139 4.30 -4.81 9.54
N ASP A 140 3.01 -5.03 9.77
CA ASP A 140 1.99 -3.98 9.78
C ASP A 140 2.20 -2.97 10.91
N TYR A 141 2.81 -3.41 12.01
CA TYR A 141 3.12 -2.58 13.17
C TYR A 141 4.46 -1.86 13.06
N ILE A 142 5.23 -2.11 12.00
CA ILE A 142 6.48 -1.42 11.75
C ILE A 142 6.19 -0.13 10.97
N ILE A 143 6.65 0.98 11.54
CA ILE A 143 6.49 2.32 10.97
C ILE A 143 7.76 2.76 10.24
N SER A 144 8.94 2.38 10.76
CA SER A 144 10.25 2.84 10.30
C SER A 144 10.69 2.18 9.01
N ASN A 145 11.15 2.98 8.04
CA ASN A 145 11.69 2.49 6.78
C ASN A 145 12.99 1.72 6.99
N GLN A 146 13.91 2.24 7.80
CA GLN A 146 15.19 1.57 8.10
C GLN A 146 14.98 0.19 8.74
N VAL A 147 14.00 0.05 9.64
CA VAL A 147 13.65 -1.25 10.23
C VAL A 147 13.10 -2.21 9.17
N LEU A 148 12.20 -1.75 8.28
CA LEU A 148 11.65 -2.58 7.22
C LEU A 148 12.74 -3.09 6.28
N GLU A 149 13.65 -2.23 5.84
CA GLU A 149 14.79 -2.58 4.98
C GLU A 149 15.72 -3.59 5.67
N HIS A 150 16.03 -3.38 6.95
CA HIS A 150 16.88 -4.28 7.71
C HIS A 150 16.28 -5.70 7.81
N GLU A 151 14.98 -5.81 8.15
CA GLU A 151 14.31 -7.11 8.28
C GLU A 151 14.08 -7.79 6.94
N HIS A 152 13.80 -7.03 5.87
CA HIS A 152 13.76 -7.53 4.51
C HIS A 152 15.11 -8.13 4.07
N ASN A 153 16.21 -7.43 4.37
CA ASN A 153 17.56 -7.91 4.08
C ASN A 153 17.90 -9.17 4.88
N GLN A 154 17.52 -9.24 6.16
CA GLN A 154 17.67 -10.45 6.97
C GLN A 154 16.89 -11.63 6.38
N LEU A 155 15.64 -11.44 5.97
CA LEU A 155 14.83 -12.49 5.33
C LEU A 155 15.44 -12.94 4.02
N THR A 156 15.96 -12.01 3.21
CA THR A 156 16.67 -12.34 1.96
C THR A 156 17.89 -13.23 2.23
N GLN A 157 18.67 -12.93 3.27
CA GLN A 157 19.80 -13.77 3.69
C GLN A 157 19.35 -15.14 4.20
N GLN A 158 18.27 -15.21 4.98
CA GLN A 158 17.69 -16.47 5.46
C GLN A 158 17.17 -17.34 4.32
N ILE A 159 16.52 -16.76 3.32
CA ILE A 159 16.06 -17.46 2.11
C ILE A 159 17.26 -18.03 1.37
N ALA A 160 18.31 -17.24 1.14
CA ALA A 160 19.52 -17.71 0.46
C ALA A 160 20.17 -18.88 1.23
N ALA A 161 20.28 -18.77 2.56
CA ALA A 161 20.81 -19.83 3.41
C ALA A 161 19.92 -21.10 3.40
N ALA A 162 18.60 -20.94 3.43
CA ALA A 162 17.64 -22.04 3.38
C ALA A 162 17.66 -22.76 2.02
N GLN A 163 17.74 -22.01 0.92
CA GLN A 163 17.90 -22.55 -0.44
C GLN A 163 19.20 -23.35 -0.57
N ALA A 164 20.32 -22.83 -0.05
CA ALA A 164 21.60 -23.54 -0.02
C ALA A 164 21.50 -24.84 0.79
N ALA A 165 20.73 -24.82 1.89
CA ALA A 165 20.46 -25.99 2.72
C ALA A 165 19.32 -26.89 2.18
N ARG A 166 18.72 -26.59 1.02
CA ARG A 166 17.57 -27.27 0.42
C ARG A 166 16.36 -27.40 1.37
N LYS A 167 16.15 -26.39 2.21
CA LYS A 167 14.99 -26.26 3.10
C LYS A 167 13.86 -25.52 2.38
N PRO A 168 12.59 -25.78 2.73
CA PRO A 168 11.46 -25.03 2.18
C PRO A 168 11.59 -23.54 2.53
N VAL A 169 11.19 -22.67 1.60
CA VAL A 169 11.33 -21.21 1.72
C VAL A 169 10.02 -20.44 1.54
N ASP A 170 8.89 -21.14 1.39
CA ASP A 170 7.60 -20.51 1.07
C ASP A 170 7.19 -19.48 2.15
N ASP A 171 7.22 -19.88 3.43
CA ASP A 171 6.89 -18.97 4.55
C ASP A 171 7.82 -17.74 4.61
N LEU A 172 9.11 -17.94 4.30
CA LEU A 172 10.09 -16.84 4.29
C LEU A 172 9.84 -15.89 3.12
N MET A 173 9.42 -16.42 1.97
CA MET A 173 9.08 -15.62 0.79
C MET A 173 7.79 -14.83 0.98
N ASP A 174 6.76 -15.44 1.57
CA ASP A 174 5.52 -14.74 1.92
C ASP A 174 5.80 -13.60 2.90
N ARG A 175 6.61 -13.87 3.92
CA ARG A 175 7.04 -12.84 4.86
C ARG A 175 7.85 -11.76 4.15
N LYS A 176 8.85 -12.09 3.32
CA LYS A 176 9.62 -11.10 2.54
C LYS A 176 8.70 -10.20 1.71
N THR A 177 7.71 -10.78 1.04
CA THR A 177 6.73 -10.05 0.22
C THR A 177 5.89 -9.11 1.07
N SER A 178 5.48 -9.51 2.28
CA SER A 178 4.74 -8.63 3.20
C SER A 178 5.54 -7.39 3.62
N TYR A 179 6.87 -7.51 3.84
CA TYR A 179 7.74 -6.37 4.11
C TYR A 179 7.89 -5.45 2.90
N GLU A 180 8.01 -6.01 1.68
CA GLU A 180 8.08 -5.21 0.45
C GLU A 180 6.80 -4.40 0.22
N ILE A 181 5.64 -5.03 0.41
CA ILE A 181 4.35 -4.33 0.31
C ILE A 181 4.28 -3.20 1.33
N ARG A 182 4.71 -3.45 2.58
CA ARG A 182 4.69 -2.45 3.64
C ARG A 182 5.59 -1.25 3.34
N MET A 183 6.79 -1.49 2.82
CA MET A 183 7.72 -0.44 2.39
C MET A 183 7.13 0.40 1.25
N ASN A 184 6.57 -0.25 0.22
CA ASN A 184 5.90 0.44 -0.89
C ASN A 184 4.70 1.27 -0.42
N LEU A 185 3.94 0.77 0.56
CA LEU A 185 2.83 1.49 1.16
C LEU A 185 3.31 2.75 1.88
N LEU A 186 4.40 2.69 2.65
CA LEU A 186 4.95 3.85 3.35
C LEU A 186 5.38 4.94 2.36
N VAL A 187 6.11 4.56 1.31
CA VAL A 187 6.51 5.47 0.22
C VAL A 187 5.28 6.11 -0.44
N THR A 188 4.23 5.33 -0.70
CA THR A 188 2.99 5.83 -1.31
C THR A 188 2.28 6.82 -0.40
N LEU A 189 2.23 6.59 0.92
CA LEU A 189 1.60 7.49 1.88
C LEU A 189 2.33 8.84 1.95
N VAL A 190 3.66 8.84 1.86
CA VAL A 190 4.47 10.06 1.82
C VAL A 190 4.25 10.79 0.49
N GLN A 191 4.31 10.09 -0.65
CA GLN A 191 4.10 10.69 -1.98
C GLN A 191 2.70 11.26 -2.17
N ALA A 192 1.68 10.63 -1.58
CA ALA A 192 0.31 11.13 -1.57
C ALA A 192 0.10 12.34 -0.64
N GLY A 193 1.10 12.69 0.19
CA GLY A 193 0.98 13.73 1.22
C GLY A 193 0.11 13.32 2.41
N SER A 194 -0.33 12.06 2.48
CA SER A 194 -1.14 11.51 3.57
C SER A 194 -0.35 11.29 4.86
N LEU A 195 0.98 11.31 4.78
CA LEU A 195 1.89 11.22 5.91
C LEU A 195 2.87 12.38 5.84
N SER A 196 2.68 13.39 6.69
CA SER A 196 3.66 14.46 6.82
C SER A 196 4.93 13.94 7.50
N MET A 197 6.08 14.56 7.23
CA MET A 197 7.33 14.16 7.85
C MET A 197 7.30 14.35 9.38
N SER A 198 6.61 15.38 9.86
CA SER A 198 6.41 15.60 11.30
C SER A 198 5.59 14.48 11.97
N ASP A 199 4.53 14.01 11.30
CA ASP A 199 3.70 12.91 11.79
C ASP A 199 4.47 11.59 11.74
N TYR A 200 5.33 11.42 10.73
CA TYR A 200 6.21 10.27 10.61
C TYR A 200 7.17 10.17 11.80
N VAL A 201 7.91 11.24 12.09
CA VAL A 201 8.83 11.31 13.25
C VAL A 201 8.09 11.04 14.56
N LYS A 202 6.90 11.64 14.73
CA LYS A 202 6.06 11.40 15.91
C LYS A 202 5.70 9.92 16.06
N LYS A 203 5.22 9.28 14.99
CA LYS A 203 4.89 7.84 15.01
C LYS A 203 6.11 6.97 15.26
N CYS A 204 7.28 7.34 14.74
CA CYS A 204 8.53 6.64 15.04
C CYS A 204 8.90 6.73 16.52
N LYS A 205 8.78 7.91 17.15
CA LYS A 205 9.00 8.09 18.59
C LYS A 205 8.02 7.27 19.45
N GLU A 206 6.75 7.23 19.06
CA GLU A 206 5.74 6.36 19.70
C GLU A 206 6.09 4.87 19.56
N ALA A 207 6.52 4.45 18.36
CA ALA A 207 6.96 3.08 18.10
C ALA A 207 8.22 2.70 18.89
N ILE A 208 9.18 3.62 19.08
CA ILE A 208 10.35 3.43 19.94
C ILE A 208 9.91 3.15 21.39
N ALA A 209 8.99 3.94 21.93
CA ALA A 209 8.50 3.76 23.30
C ALA A 209 7.78 2.41 23.48
N SER A 210 6.92 2.05 22.52
CA SER A 210 6.23 0.74 22.50
C SER A 210 7.24 -0.41 22.41
N THR A 211 8.25 -0.29 21.54
CA THR A 211 9.28 -1.31 21.34
C THR A 211 10.18 -1.47 22.58
N LYS A 212 10.49 -0.38 23.28
CA LYS A 212 11.20 -0.43 24.58
C LYS A 212 10.40 -1.23 25.61
N THR A 213 9.09 -1.02 25.67
CA THR A 213 8.20 -1.78 26.55
C THR A 213 8.22 -3.27 26.17
N ALA A 214 8.10 -3.58 24.88
CA ALA A 214 8.17 -4.96 24.40
C ALA A 214 9.51 -5.64 24.71
N ALA A 215 10.64 -4.95 24.53
CA ALA A 215 11.97 -5.46 24.85
C ALA A 215 12.09 -5.86 26.34
N LEU A 216 11.57 -5.03 27.25
CA LEU A 216 11.54 -5.33 28.68
C LEU A 216 10.65 -6.53 28.99
N THR A 217 9.48 -6.64 28.35
CA THR A 217 8.58 -7.78 28.50
C THR A 217 9.22 -9.08 28.01
N PHE A 218 9.85 -9.08 26.83
CA PHE A 218 10.57 -10.24 26.31
C PHE A 218 11.76 -10.65 27.20
N LYS A 219 12.49 -9.67 27.74
CA LYS A 219 13.58 -9.94 28.70
C LYS A 219 13.04 -10.62 29.97
N LYS A 220 11.92 -10.13 30.53
CA LYS A 220 11.27 -10.74 31.71
C LYS A 220 10.75 -12.14 31.43
N ALA A 221 10.27 -12.40 30.21
CA ALA A 221 9.77 -13.70 29.77
C ALA A 221 10.88 -14.68 29.36
N GLY A 222 12.17 -14.30 29.41
CA GLY A 222 13.29 -15.15 29.00
C GLY A 222 13.48 -15.28 27.48
N LYS A 223 12.68 -14.57 26.67
CA LYS A 223 12.80 -14.54 25.19
C LYS A 223 13.91 -13.56 24.77
N LEU A 224 15.17 -13.90 25.09
CA LEU A 224 16.32 -13.00 24.92
C LEU A 224 16.60 -12.59 23.48
N GLU A 225 16.34 -13.47 22.50
CA GLU A 225 16.56 -13.15 21.08
C GLU A 225 15.58 -12.08 20.57
N LEU A 226 14.30 -12.16 20.96
CA LEU A 226 13.31 -11.12 20.66
C LEU A 226 13.65 -9.80 21.35
N ALA A 227 14.17 -9.85 22.58
CA ALA A 227 14.62 -8.66 23.28
C ALA A 227 15.80 -7.98 22.55
N LYS A 228 16.76 -8.76 22.03
CA LYS A 228 17.86 -8.22 21.20
C LYS A 228 17.34 -7.62 19.90
N GLN A 229 16.43 -8.31 19.21
CA GLN A 229 15.80 -7.79 17.99
C GLN A 229 15.07 -6.47 18.25
N ALA A 230 14.34 -6.37 19.36
CA ALA A 230 13.67 -5.12 19.76
C ALA A 230 14.68 -3.99 20.01
N MET A 231 15.83 -4.28 20.63
CA MET A 231 16.91 -3.30 20.80
C MET A 231 17.51 -2.83 19.47
N THR A 232 17.70 -3.73 18.51
CA THR A 232 18.14 -3.37 17.15
C THR A 232 17.12 -2.45 16.48
N ARG A 233 15.82 -2.75 16.58
CA ARG A 233 14.76 -1.87 16.04
C ARG A 233 14.77 -0.49 16.69
N ILE A 234 14.92 -0.43 18.01
CA ILE A 234 15.02 0.85 18.73
C ILE A 234 16.18 1.69 18.20
N LYS A 235 17.34 1.06 17.98
CA LYS A 235 18.52 1.75 17.44
C LYS A 235 18.23 2.32 16.05
N LEU A 236 17.79 1.48 15.11
CA LEU A 236 17.47 1.91 13.74
C LEU A 236 16.43 3.03 13.70
N MET A 237 15.36 2.92 14.48
CA MET A 237 14.36 3.98 14.57
C MET A 237 14.89 5.27 15.18
N THR A 238 15.85 5.19 16.10
CA THR A 238 16.47 6.37 16.71
C THR A 238 17.37 7.06 15.70
N ASP A 239 18.23 6.28 15.02
CA ASP A 239 19.12 6.77 13.97
C ASP A 239 18.31 7.46 12.85
N GLU A 240 17.19 6.86 12.44
CA GLU A 240 16.27 7.44 11.45
C GLU A 240 15.62 8.74 11.91
N VAL A 241 15.15 8.82 13.15
CA VAL A 241 14.57 10.06 13.70
C VAL A 241 15.61 11.17 13.75
N GLU A 242 16.84 10.86 14.17
CA GLU A 242 17.95 11.83 14.22
C GLU A 242 18.35 12.33 12.82
N GLU A 243 18.32 11.46 11.81
CA GLU A 243 18.58 11.81 10.41
C GLU A 243 17.50 12.77 9.88
N VAL A 244 16.23 12.40 10.04
CA VAL A 244 15.10 13.23 9.57
C VAL A 244 15.04 14.57 10.29
N GLU A 245 15.25 14.60 11.61
CA GLU A 245 15.28 15.86 12.36
C GLU A 245 16.43 16.77 11.95
N ARG A 246 17.59 16.20 11.57
CA ARG A 246 18.72 16.95 11.03
C ARG A 246 18.37 17.57 9.68
N GLU A 247 17.81 16.78 8.76
CA GLU A 247 17.40 17.26 7.43
C GLU A 247 16.34 18.37 7.53
N MET A 248 15.37 18.24 8.43
CA MET A 248 14.35 19.27 8.66
C MET A 248 14.92 20.54 9.31
N GLY A 249 15.99 20.42 10.10
CA GLY A 249 16.68 21.55 10.71
C GLY A 249 17.55 22.34 9.73
N ASP A 250 18.09 21.68 8.71
CA ASP A 250 18.97 22.28 7.71
C ASP A 250 18.21 22.96 6.55
N GLU A 251 16.90 22.68 6.37
CA GLU A 251 16.04 23.33 5.36
C GLU A 251 15.47 24.70 5.79
N LEU A 252 15.83 25.20 7.00
CA LEU A 252 15.28 26.40 7.63
C LEU A 252 16.31 27.53 7.75
#